data_AF-A0A6J6P650-F1
#
_entry.id   AF-A0A6J6P650-F1
#
_cell.length_a   1.000
_cell.length_b   1.000
_cell.length_c   1.000
_cell.angle_alpha   90.00
_cell.angle_beta   90.00
_cell.angle_gamma   90.00
#
_symmetry.space_group_name_H-M   'P 1'
#
loop_
_entity.id
_entity.type
_entity.pdbx_description
1 polymer ?
#
loop_
_entity_poly.entity_id
_entity_poly.type
_entity_poly.pdbx_seq_one_letter_code
_entity_poly.pdbx_strand_id
1 'polypeptide(L)'
;MSHRLGRLLLSALAGASLSFAFAPWYLWWLAPIGLALIFALSRTDSRRAYQYVFIAALTLEVIHLHWTSVYVGATPWLILALGEALFFTLPFLLWRSGSRCGYLAAWLAGEWLISRAPYGGFGWSRLGFIGSGPTLNFAYWGGPTLIVIANVLLAFLIYQVIHSLSLGERLRGSLTVILIVASTFLCTLIPAAHTESGESITVSGVQGNVPRLGLDFNAQREAVLRNHVNLTLSDPSIRSSDLVIWPENASDVDPLTMPARGVIEGISQQIGKPILLGGVSRTAGSGLRNISLWVDPTEGIDEGSIYTKRHLAPFGEYLPLRTIAEFMTSSALRIEDMTPGSSEQAYRLDGAVITPVICFEVLDDQLLTEKSARAGILAVQTNSATFGSTPQSAQQLAISRVRSIEHARPIVSISTSGVSAFIDSSGEISQETEIFTAAVITKEILSEKKASPSDRIPGGSANTLTLLFVLCGALASVARQRRKGD
;
A
#
# COMPACT_ATOMS: atom_id res chain seq x y z
N MET A 1 -3.52 -39.20 12.31
CA MET A 1 -3.78 -37.82 12.79
C MET A 1 -2.49 -36.99 12.89
N SER A 2 -1.37 -37.55 13.36
CA SER A 2 -0.05 -36.87 13.46
C SER A 2 0.43 -36.19 12.17
N HIS A 3 0.36 -36.86 11.02
CA HIS A 3 0.77 -36.28 9.74
C HIS A 3 -0.10 -35.09 9.28
N ARG A 4 -1.36 -35.02 9.71
CA ARG A 4 -2.26 -33.93 9.33
C ARG A 4 -1.96 -32.68 10.15
N LEU A 5 -1.80 -32.84 11.46
CA LEU A 5 -1.44 -31.72 12.34
C LEU A 5 -0.11 -31.09 11.91
N GLY A 6 0.90 -31.93 11.60
CA GLY A 6 2.19 -31.44 11.09
C GLY A 6 2.06 -30.58 9.83
N ARG A 7 1.18 -30.95 8.89
CA ARG A 7 0.95 -30.15 7.66
C ARG A 7 0.26 -28.82 7.95
N LEU A 8 -0.69 -28.78 8.88
CA LEU A 8 -1.35 -27.53 9.28
C LEU A 8 -0.38 -26.59 10.00
N LEU A 9 0.51 -27.13 10.84
CA LEU A 9 1.59 -26.35 11.46
C LEU A 9 2.56 -25.79 10.41
N LEU A 10 2.93 -26.58 9.39
CA LEU A 10 3.73 -26.10 8.27
C LEU A 10 3.02 -25.01 7.46
N SER A 11 1.69 -25.09 7.28
CA SER A 11 0.91 -24.01 6.67
C SER A 11 0.98 -22.73 7.49
N ALA A 12 0.86 -22.82 8.81
CA ALA A 12 0.98 -21.65 9.68
C ALA A 12 2.39 -21.04 9.62
N LEU A 13 3.44 -21.88 9.64
CA LEU A 13 4.82 -21.43 9.45
C LEU A 13 5.03 -20.75 8.08
N ALA A 14 4.37 -21.25 7.03
CA ALA A 14 4.39 -20.59 5.73
C ALA A 14 3.75 -19.20 5.77
N GLY A 15 2.60 -19.06 6.44
CA GLY A 15 1.95 -17.75 6.64
C GLY A 15 2.81 -16.77 7.43
N ALA A 16 3.46 -17.22 8.51
CA ALA A 16 4.40 -16.41 9.27
C ALA A 16 5.61 -15.98 8.42
N SER A 17 6.15 -16.90 7.61
CA SER A 17 7.21 -16.62 6.63
C SER A 17 6.80 -15.50 5.67
N LEU A 18 5.57 -15.53 5.13
CA LEU A 18 5.06 -14.46 4.28
C LEU A 18 4.98 -13.12 5.03
N SER A 19 4.49 -13.12 6.27
CA SER A 19 4.34 -11.88 7.06
C SER A 19 5.67 -11.17 7.28
N PHE A 20 6.73 -11.94 7.57
CA PHE A 20 8.08 -11.42 7.80
C PHE A 20 8.82 -10.97 6.54
N ALA A 21 8.27 -11.25 5.37
CA ALA A 21 8.78 -10.66 4.14
C ALA A 21 8.46 -9.16 4.06
N PHE A 22 7.38 -8.70 4.68
CA PHE A 22 6.95 -7.29 4.66
C PHE A 22 7.77 -6.40 5.61
N ALA A 23 7.57 -5.10 5.46
CA ALA A 23 7.99 -4.12 6.46
C ALA A 23 7.41 -4.48 7.85
N PRO A 24 8.17 -4.26 8.93
CA PRO A 24 9.45 -3.55 8.98
C PRO A 24 10.68 -4.47 8.80
N TRP A 25 10.48 -5.76 8.50
CA TRP A 25 11.57 -6.76 8.59
C TRP A 25 12.26 -6.98 7.25
N TYR A 26 11.51 -6.85 6.14
CA TYR A 26 12.04 -6.91 4.78
C TYR A 26 12.83 -8.20 4.47
N LEU A 27 12.49 -9.32 5.11
CA LEU A 27 13.09 -10.62 4.85
C LEU A 27 12.49 -11.23 3.57
N TRP A 28 12.64 -10.52 2.44
CA TRP A 28 11.97 -10.82 1.17
C TRP A 28 12.13 -12.27 0.70
N TRP A 29 13.25 -12.93 1.05
CA TRP A 29 13.54 -14.31 0.68
C TRP A 29 12.61 -15.32 1.36
N LEU A 30 11.94 -14.94 2.45
CA LEU A 30 10.90 -15.74 3.09
C LEU A 30 9.60 -15.83 2.28
N ALA A 31 9.33 -14.87 1.39
CA ALA A 31 8.12 -14.90 0.54
C ALA A 31 8.10 -16.10 -0.43
N PRO A 32 9.11 -16.31 -1.30
CA PRO A 32 9.11 -17.46 -2.20
C PRO A 32 9.23 -18.80 -1.45
N ILE A 33 9.86 -18.83 -0.26
CA ILE A 33 9.92 -20.03 0.59
C ILE A 33 8.53 -20.39 1.14
N GLY A 34 7.82 -19.41 1.72
CA GLY A 34 6.46 -19.59 2.23
C GLY A 34 5.51 -20.07 1.13
N LEU A 35 5.56 -19.42 -0.04
CA LEU A 35 4.81 -19.81 -1.23
C LEU A 35 5.13 -21.25 -1.68
N ALA A 36 6.41 -21.64 -1.66
CA ALA A 36 6.83 -22.99 -2.05
C ALA A 36 6.28 -24.05 -1.08
N LEU A 37 6.26 -23.74 0.21
CA LEU A 37 5.71 -24.63 1.24
C LEU A 37 4.19 -24.79 1.09
N ILE A 38 3.45 -23.69 0.89
CA ILE A 38 2.00 -23.74 0.62
C ILE A 38 1.72 -24.56 -0.65
N PHE A 39 2.48 -24.33 -1.72
CA PHE A 39 2.34 -25.08 -2.97
C PHE A 39 2.63 -26.57 -2.77
N ALA A 40 3.69 -26.93 -2.03
CA ALA A 40 4.05 -28.31 -1.75
C ALA A 40 2.92 -29.03 -1.00
N LEU A 41 2.44 -28.44 0.10
CA LEU A 41 1.35 -28.99 0.92
C LEU A 41 0.07 -29.15 0.08
N SER A 42 -0.30 -28.10 -0.65
CA SER A 42 -1.48 -28.08 -1.50
C SER A 42 -1.41 -29.09 -2.64
N ARG A 43 -0.22 -29.39 -3.17
CA ARG A 43 -0.04 -30.40 -4.22
C ARG A 43 -0.13 -31.83 -3.70
N THR A 44 0.26 -32.08 -2.45
CA THR A 44 0.14 -33.42 -1.83
C THR A 44 -1.31 -33.86 -1.64
N ASP A 45 -2.23 -32.91 -1.41
CA ASP A 45 -3.67 -33.15 -1.28
C ASP A 45 -4.44 -31.95 -1.86
N SER A 46 -4.58 -31.92 -3.19
CA SER A 46 -5.21 -30.79 -3.90
C SER A 46 -6.68 -30.60 -3.56
N ARG A 47 -7.36 -31.63 -3.04
CA ARG A 47 -8.74 -31.51 -2.55
C ARG A 47 -8.83 -30.70 -1.27
N ARG A 48 -7.72 -30.60 -0.51
CA ARG A 48 -7.61 -29.83 0.73
C ARG A 48 -6.69 -28.63 0.62
N ALA A 49 -6.30 -28.23 -0.59
CA ALA A 49 -5.48 -27.05 -0.83
C ALA A 49 -6.01 -25.80 -0.11
N TYR A 50 -7.33 -25.58 -0.19
CA TYR A 50 -8.00 -24.48 0.49
C TYR A 50 -7.76 -24.49 2.01
N GLN A 51 -7.60 -25.65 2.67
CA GLN A 51 -7.32 -25.71 4.11
C GLN A 51 -5.91 -25.20 4.41
N TYR A 52 -4.92 -25.62 3.63
CA TYR A 52 -3.53 -25.20 3.81
C TYR A 52 -3.35 -23.71 3.49
N VAL A 53 -4.00 -23.24 2.42
CA VAL A 53 -4.00 -21.82 2.04
C VAL A 53 -4.72 -20.98 3.10
N PHE A 54 -5.89 -21.41 3.58
CA PHE A 54 -6.62 -20.71 4.63
C PHE A 54 -5.79 -20.54 5.90
N ILE A 55 -5.14 -21.59 6.38
CA ILE A 55 -4.31 -21.49 7.59
C ILE A 55 -3.10 -20.58 7.37
N ALA A 56 -2.47 -20.64 6.19
CA ALA A 56 -1.36 -19.76 5.86
C ALA A 56 -1.81 -18.29 5.75
N ALA A 57 -2.91 -18.02 5.03
CA ALA A 57 -3.49 -16.69 4.90
C ALA A 57 -3.90 -16.14 6.27
N LEU A 58 -4.63 -16.92 7.08
CA LEU A 58 -5.02 -16.50 8.42
C LEU A 58 -3.80 -16.17 9.30
N THR A 59 -2.74 -16.98 9.23
CA THR A 59 -1.52 -16.69 10.00
C THR A 59 -0.82 -15.43 9.50
N LEU A 60 -0.75 -15.23 8.18
CA LEU A 60 -0.26 -14.00 7.57
C LEU A 60 -1.06 -12.79 8.08
N GLU A 61 -2.38 -12.81 7.93
CA GLU A 61 -3.25 -11.67 8.26
C GLU A 61 -3.23 -11.34 9.76
N VAL A 62 -3.26 -12.36 10.62
CA VAL A 62 -3.16 -12.17 12.07
C VAL A 62 -1.85 -11.42 12.38
N ILE A 63 -0.69 -11.92 11.95
CA ILE A 63 0.60 -11.28 12.27
C ILE A 63 0.72 -9.90 11.58
N HIS A 64 0.40 -9.83 10.30
CA HIS A 64 0.65 -8.67 9.45
C HIS A 64 -0.25 -7.49 9.79
N LEU A 65 -1.52 -7.75 10.09
CA LEU A 65 -2.53 -6.74 10.42
C LEU A 65 -2.70 -6.51 11.93
N HIS A 66 -1.82 -7.07 12.78
CA HIS A 66 -1.91 -6.90 14.23
C HIS A 66 -1.96 -5.42 14.66
N TRP A 67 -1.33 -4.52 13.89
CA TRP A 67 -1.37 -3.08 14.14
C TRP A 67 -2.79 -2.49 14.15
N THR A 68 -3.75 -3.13 13.48
CA THR A 68 -5.16 -2.69 13.51
C THR A 68 -5.76 -2.83 14.90
N SER A 69 -5.25 -3.73 15.75
CA SER A 69 -5.81 -3.99 17.09
C SER A 69 -5.60 -2.87 18.09
N VAL A 70 -4.63 -1.96 17.86
CA VAL A 70 -4.12 -1.03 18.88
C VAL A 70 -5.20 -0.19 19.55
N TYR A 71 -6.18 0.31 18.78
CA TYR A 71 -7.24 1.17 19.33
C TYR A 71 -8.67 0.65 19.16
N VAL A 72 -8.90 -0.36 18.32
CA VAL A 72 -10.22 -0.99 18.17
C VAL A 72 -10.35 -2.32 18.91
N GLY A 73 -9.23 -2.86 19.41
CA GLY A 73 -9.16 -4.08 20.21
C GLY A 73 -8.93 -5.35 19.37
N ALA A 74 -8.74 -6.48 20.07
CA ALA A 74 -8.42 -7.74 19.42
C ALA A 74 -9.58 -8.31 18.59
N THR A 75 -10.82 -8.08 19.01
CA THR A 75 -12.00 -8.64 18.35
C THR A 75 -12.16 -8.15 16.90
N PRO A 76 -12.18 -6.84 16.60
CA PRO A 76 -12.26 -6.37 15.21
C PRO A 76 -11.07 -6.83 14.35
N TRP A 77 -9.85 -6.81 14.89
CA TRP A 77 -8.65 -7.29 14.20
C TRP A 77 -8.76 -8.75 13.78
N LEU A 78 -9.16 -9.65 14.69
CA LEU A 78 -9.30 -11.07 14.38
C LEU A 78 -10.42 -11.33 13.37
N ILE A 79 -11.49 -10.53 13.39
CA ILE A 79 -12.58 -10.62 12.40
C ILE A 79 -12.09 -10.18 11.03
N LEU A 80 -11.34 -9.08 10.95
CA LEU A 80 -10.70 -8.62 9.72
C LEU A 80 -9.77 -9.70 9.17
N ALA A 81 -8.84 -10.21 9.98
CA ALA A 81 -7.89 -11.24 9.57
C ALA A 81 -8.58 -12.53 9.10
N LEU A 82 -9.66 -12.94 9.79
CA LEU A 82 -10.47 -14.08 9.39
C LEU A 82 -11.20 -13.83 8.06
N GLY A 83 -11.80 -12.65 7.89
CA GLY A 83 -12.49 -12.25 6.67
C GLY A 83 -11.54 -12.26 5.48
N GLU A 84 -10.42 -11.55 5.58
CA GLU A 84 -9.36 -11.51 4.56
C GLU A 84 -8.91 -12.92 4.16
N ALA A 85 -8.59 -13.77 5.14
CA ALA A 85 -8.16 -15.14 4.89
C ALA A 85 -9.25 -15.98 4.18
N LEU A 86 -10.53 -15.80 4.52
CA LEU A 86 -11.64 -16.49 3.88
C LEU A 86 -11.79 -16.06 2.42
N PHE A 87 -11.85 -14.75 2.15
CA PHE A 87 -11.98 -14.21 0.79
C PHE A 87 -10.79 -14.63 -0.08
N PHE A 88 -9.56 -14.46 0.42
CA PHE A 88 -8.35 -14.88 -0.27
C PHE A 88 -8.36 -16.37 -0.65
N THR A 89 -8.94 -17.23 0.20
CA THR A 89 -8.97 -18.68 -0.01
C THR A 89 -9.99 -19.12 -1.07
N LEU A 90 -11.04 -18.34 -1.36
CA LEU A 90 -12.15 -18.79 -2.22
C LEU A 90 -11.71 -19.34 -3.59
N PRO A 91 -10.79 -18.72 -4.33
CA PRO A 91 -10.34 -19.26 -5.62
C PRO A 91 -9.66 -20.64 -5.52
N PHE A 92 -9.06 -20.97 -4.37
CA PHE A 92 -8.42 -22.27 -4.13
C PHE A 92 -9.43 -23.42 -3.93
N LEU A 93 -10.71 -23.13 -3.72
CA LEU A 93 -11.77 -24.15 -3.76
C LEU A 93 -11.91 -24.78 -5.15
N LEU A 94 -11.59 -24.01 -6.20
CA LEU A 94 -11.63 -24.43 -7.60
C LEU A 94 -10.30 -25.03 -8.07
N TRP A 95 -9.20 -24.75 -7.38
CA TRP A 95 -7.89 -25.34 -7.69
C TRP A 95 -7.80 -26.81 -7.27
N ARG A 96 -8.35 -27.70 -8.10
CA ARG A 96 -8.31 -29.16 -7.83
C ARG A 96 -7.29 -29.91 -8.68
N SER A 97 -6.79 -29.26 -9.73
CA SER A 97 -5.93 -29.88 -10.74
C SER A 97 -4.50 -30.12 -10.26
N GLY A 98 -4.03 -29.43 -9.21
CA GLY A 98 -2.64 -29.49 -8.77
C GLY A 98 -1.65 -28.88 -9.79
N SER A 99 -2.14 -28.08 -10.74
CA SER A 99 -1.31 -27.46 -11.78
C SER A 99 -0.63 -26.19 -11.25
N ARG A 100 0.56 -25.87 -11.78
CA ARG A 100 1.28 -24.63 -11.45
C ARG A 100 0.49 -23.39 -11.91
N CYS A 101 0.00 -23.40 -13.15
CA CYS A 101 -0.78 -22.28 -13.69
C CYS A 101 -2.08 -22.04 -12.89
N GLY A 102 -2.78 -23.12 -12.49
CA GLY A 102 -3.98 -22.98 -11.66
C GLY A 102 -3.68 -22.44 -10.27
N TYR A 103 -2.50 -22.74 -9.71
CA TYR A 103 -2.12 -22.24 -8.37
C TYR A 103 -1.84 -20.73 -8.45
N LEU A 104 -1.06 -20.31 -9.45
CA LEU A 104 -0.81 -18.90 -9.70
C LEU A 104 -2.12 -18.13 -9.99
N ALA A 105 -2.99 -18.69 -10.83
CA ALA A 105 -4.30 -18.13 -11.10
C ALA A 105 -5.15 -17.93 -9.84
N ALA A 106 -5.21 -18.95 -8.98
CA ALA A 106 -5.96 -18.88 -7.73
C ALA A 106 -5.36 -17.85 -6.75
N TRP A 107 -4.02 -17.75 -6.69
CA TRP A 107 -3.33 -16.76 -5.87
C TRP A 107 -3.67 -15.33 -6.33
N LEU A 108 -3.50 -15.05 -7.63
CA LEU A 108 -3.79 -13.73 -8.20
C LEU A 108 -5.27 -13.36 -8.06
N ALA A 109 -6.19 -14.32 -8.26
CA ALA A 109 -7.60 -14.10 -8.03
C ALA A 109 -7.92 -13.82 -6.55
N GLY A 110 -7.18 -14.43 -5.61
CA GLY A 110 -7.33 -14.20 -4.17
C GLY A 110 -6.93 -12.78 -3.81
N GLU A 111 -5.74 -12.33 -4.24
CA GLU A 111 -5.26 -10.96 -4.05
C GLU A 111 -6.19 -9.93 -4.72
N TRP A 112 -6.65 -10.22 -5.94
CA TRP A 112 -7.58 -9.36 -6.67
C TRP A 112 -8.92 -9.21 -5.94
N LEU A 113 -9.40 -10.27 -5.30
CA LEU A 113 -10.68 -10.27 -4.60
C LEU A 113 -10.59 -9.44 -3.31
N ILE A 114 -9.58 -9.70 -2.47
CA ILE A 114 -9.41 -8.95 -1.23
C ILE A 114 -9.14 -7.46 -1.48
N SER A 115 -8.50 -7.12 -2.60
CA SER A 115 -8.23 -5.72 -2.95
C SER A 115 -9.44 -4.95 -3.48
N ARG A 116 -10.62 -5.59 -3.62
CA ARG A 116 -11.84 -4.98 -4.18
C ARG A 116 -13.09 -5.25 -3.37
N ALA A 117 -13.11 -6.33 -2.59
CA ALA A 117 -14.29 -6.74 -1.86
C ALA A 117 -13.92 -7.35 -0.50
N PRO A 118 -14.76 -7.12 0.53
CA PRO A 118 -15.93 -6.24 0.54
C PRO A 118 -15.55 -4.74 0.66
N TYR A 119 -16.52 -3.84 0.43
CA TYR A 119 -16.42 -2.41 0.77
C TYR A 119 -15.29 -1.62 0.09
N GLY A 120 -14.95 -1.94 -1.17
CA GLY A 120 -13.82 -1.34 -1.88
C GLY A 120 -12.50 -2.10 -1.69
N GLY A 121 -12.48 -3.06 -0.76
CA GLY A 121 -11.38 -3.98 -0.53
C GLY A 121 -10.27 -3.43 0.38
N PHE A 122 -9.43 -4.34 0.85
CA PHE A 122 -8.28 -4.05 1.71
C PHE A 122 -7.07 -4.91 1.31
N GLY A 123 -6.45 -4.53 0.18
CA GLY A 123 -5.30 -5.26 -0.38
C GLY A 123 -3.96 -5.02 0.35
N TRP A 124 -3.96 -4.79 1.67
CA TRP A 124 -2.76 -4.43 2.43
C TRP A 124 -1.71 -5.55 2.45
N SER A 125 -2.17 -6.81 2.51
CA SER A 125 -1.32 -8.01 2.58
C SER A 125 -0.90 -8.59 1.22
N ARG A 126 -1.16 -7.88 0.12
CA ARG A 126 -0.73 -8.31 -1.23
C ARG A 126 0.78 -8.46 -1.28
N LEU A 127 1.28 -9.61 -1.75
CA LEU A 127 2.72 -9.89 -1.75
C LEU A 127 3.51 -8.91 -2.65
N GLY A 128 2.83 -8.26 -3.60
CA GLY A 128 3.44 -7.20 -4.41
C GLY A 128 3.90 -5.98 -3.60
N PHE A 129 3.41 -5.79 -2.36
CA PHE A 129 3.76 -4.66 -1.49
C PHE A 129 4.85 -4.96 -0.46
N ILE A 130 5.57 -6.08 -0.58
CA ILE A 130 6.76 -6.37 0.24
C ILE A 130 7.79 -5.21 0.21
N GLY A 131 7.87 -4.47 -0.90
CA GLY A 131 8.67 -3.23 -1.00
C GLY A 131 10.19 -3.42 -0.94
N SER A 132 10.67 -4.65 -1.12
CA SER A 132 12.09 -5.00 -1.07
C SER A 132 12.39 -6.25 -1.90
N GLY A 133 13.69 -6.51 -2.08
CA GLY A 133 14.17 -7.72 -2.76
C GLY A 133 14.37 -7.56 -4.27
N PRO A 134 14.90 -8.61 -4.91
CA PRO A 134 15.36 -8.58 -6.30
C PRO A 134 14.20 -8.42 -7.30
N THR A 135 12.97 -8.75 -6.92
CA THR A 135 11.79 -8.67 -7.79
C THR A 135 11.13 -7.29 -7.80
N LEU A 136 11.56 -6.35 -6.96
CA LEU A 136 10.92 -5.04 -6.76
C LEU A 136 10.72 -4.27 -8.07
N ASN A 137 11.74 -4.24 -8.94
CA ASN A 137 11.71 -3.48 -10.20
C ASN A 137 10.70 -4.05 -11.23
N PHE A 138 10.11 -5.22 -10.99
CA PHE A 138 8.99 -5.71 -11.82
C PHE A 138 7.74 -4.84 -11.70
N ALA A 139 7.59 -4.05 -10.62
CA ALA A 139 6.49 -3.09 -10.49
C ALA A 139 6.41 -2.14 -11.70
N TYR A 140 7.54 -1.69 -12.23
CA TYR A 140 7.57 -0.78 -13.39
C TYR A 140 6.90 -1.37 -14.63
N TRP A 141 7.00 -2.68 -14.81
CA TRP A 141 6.53 -3.38 -16.00
C TRP A 141 5.10 -3.90 -15.91
N GLY A 142 4.65 -4.29 -14.71
CA GLY A 142 3.33 -4.90 -14.54
C GLY A 142 2.76 -4.76 -13.13
N GLY A 143 3.17 -3.71 -12.43
CA GLY A 143 2.70 -3.36 -11.10
C GLY A 143 3.03 -4.41 -10.03
N PRO A 144 2.41 -4.28 -8.84
CA PRO A 144 2.54 -5.24 -7.74
C PRO A 144 2.25 -6.68 -8.19
N THR A 145 1.34 -6.86 -9.15
CA THR A 145 0.95 -8.17 -9.68
C THR A 145 2.10 -8.93 -10.33
N LEU A 146 3.01 -8.24 -11.04
CA LEU A 146 4.16 -8.90 -11.64
C LEU A 146 5.21 -9.32 -10.61
N ILE A 147 5.34 -8.57 -9.50
CA ILE A 147 6.15 -8.98 -8.34
C ILE A 147 5.61 -10.30 -7.75
N VAL A 148 4.29 -10.43 -7.62
CA VAL A 148 3.66 -11.68 -7.13
C VAL A 148 3.95 -12.84 -8.07
N ILE A 149 3.77 -12.65 -9.38
CA ILE A 149 4.08 -13.67 -10.39
C ILE A 149 5.55 -14.13 -10.26
N ALA A 150 6.50 -13.20 -10.18
CA ALA A 150 7.91 -13.53 -10.03
C ALA A 150 8.20 -14.34 -8.76
N ASN A 151 7.63 -13.95 -7.62
CA ASN A 151 7.78 -14.67 -6.35
C ASN A 151 7.17 -16.10 -6.40
N VAL A 152 6.02 -16.27 -7.06
CA VAL A 152 5.40 -17.60 -7.25
C VAL A 152 6.23 -18.47 -8.21
N LEU A 153 6.85 -17.90 -9.23
CA LEU A 153 7.76 -18.63 -10.11
C LEU A 153 9.02 -19.10 -9.37
N LEU A 154 9.63 -18.24 -8.54
CA LEU A 154 10.72 -18.62 -7.66
C LEU A 154 10.30 -19.74 -6.69
N ALA A 155 9.08 -19.65 -6.13
CA ALA A 155 8.53 -20.69 -5.28
C ALA A 155 8.41 -22.06 -5.99
N PHE A 156 8.05 -22.08 -7.29
CA PHE A 156 8.02 -23.32 -8.06
C PHE A 156 9.42 -23.92 -8.29
N LEU A 157 10.45 -23.09 -8.43
CA LEU A 157 11.83 -23.54 -8.50
C LEU A 157 12.29 -24.11 -7.16
N ILE A 158 12.00 -23.43 -6.04
CA ILE A 158 12.31 -23.92 -4.69
C ILE A 158 11.63 -25.28 -4.44
N TYR A 159 10.33 -25.39 -4.77
CA TYR A 159 9.62 -26.66 -4.72
C TYR A 159 10.30 -27.73 -5.58
N GLN A 160 10.77 -27.39 -6.78
CA GLN A 160 11.45 -28.33 -7.67
C GLN A 160 12.78 -28.83 -7.05
N VAL A 161 13.53 -27.97 -6.36
CA VAL A 161 14.73 -28.39 -5.62
C VAL A 161 14.36 -29.44 -4.57
N ILE A 162 13.40 -29.11 -3.69
CA ILE A 162 12.94 -30.00 -2.61
C ILE A 162 12.47 -31.34 -3.17
N HIS A 163 11.66 -31.30 -4.24
CA HIS A 163 11.14 -32.49 -4.87
C HIS A 163 12.24 -33.35 -5.50
N SER A 164 13.20 -32.74 -6.21
CA SER A 164 14.31 -33.48 -6.84
C SER A 164 15.18 -34.16 -5.79
N LEU A 165 15.48 -33.46 -4.68
CA LEU A 165 16.23 -34.02 -3.56
C LEU A 165 15.48 -35.19 -2.88
N SER A 166 14.16 -35.09 -2.72
CA SER A 166 13.35 -36.19 -2.15
C SER A 166 13.34 -37.46 -3.01
N LEU A 167 13.61 -37.32 -4.32
CA LEU A 167 13.71 -38.43 -5.27
C LEU A 167 15.16 -38.92 -5.48
N GLY A 168 16.15 -38.31 -4.79
CA GLY A 168 17.57 -38.61 -4.99
C GLY A 168 18.18 -38.00 -6.27
N GLU A 169 17.44 -37.17 -7.02
CA GLU A 169 17.89 -36.52 -8.26
C GLU A 169 18.81 -35.32 -7.98
N ARG A 170 19.97 -35.55 -7.34
CA ARG A 170 20.88 -34.50 -6.85
C ARG A 170 21.35 -33.54 -7.94
N LEU A 171 21.65 -34.05 -9.14
CA LEU A 171 22.09 -33.21 -10.26
C LEU A 171 20.99 -32.22 -10.68
N ARG A 172 19.75 -32.70 -10.84
CA ARG A 172 18.60 -31.85 -11.18
C ARG A 172 18.31 -30.81 -10.09
N GLY A 173 18.42 -31.21 -8.82
CA GLY A 173 18.33 -30.31 -7.68
C GLY A 173 19.38 -29.20 -7.76
N SER A 174 20.65 -29.57 -8.00
CA SER A 174 21.78 -28.63 -8.10
C SER A 174 21.62 -27.66 -9.29
N LEU A 175 21.23 -28.15 -10.47
CA LEU A 175 20.94 -27.31 -11.63
C LEU A 175 19.79 -26.33 -11.37
N THR A 176 18.77 -26.75 -10.62
CA THR A 176 17.65 -25.87 -10.25
C THR A 176 18.10 -24.80 -9.25
N VAL A 177 18.99 -25.11 -8.31
CA VAL A 177 19.60 -24.11 -7.42
C VAL A 177 20.40 -23.07 -8.21
N ILE A 178 21.22 -23.51 -9.18
CA ILE A 178 21.93 -22.60 -10.08
C ILE A 178 20.96 -21.69 -10.83
N LEU A 179 19.83 -22.24 -11.32
CA LEU A 179 18.80 -21.46 -11.99
C LEU A 179 18.15 -20.43 -11.05
N ILE A 180 17.88 -20.77 -9.78
CA ILE A 180 17.36 -19.81 -8.80
C ILE A 180 18.36 -18.67 -8.61
N VAL A 181 19.64 -18.98 -8.34
CA VAL A 181 20.69 -17.97 -8.14
C VAL A 181 20.83 -17.08 -9.37
N ALA A 182 20.87 -17.68 -10.56
CA ALA A 182 20.96 -16.95 -11.83
C ALA A 182 19.72 -16.06 -12.06
N SER A 183 18.51 -16.58 -11.87
CA SER A 183 17.27 -15.79 -12.02
C SER A 183 17.21 -14.65 -11.01
N THR A 184 17.55 -14.88 -9.75
CA THR A 184 17.60 -13.85 -8.72
C THR A 184 18.62 -12.75 -9.06
N PHE A 185 19.82 -13.13 -9.50
CA PHE A 185 20.84 -12.18 -9.96
C PHE A 185 20.39 -11.40 -11.21
N LEU A 186 19.78 -12.06 -12.19
CA LEU A 186 19.25 -11.39 -13.37
C LEU A 186 18.15 -10.38 -13.02
N CYS A 187 17.32 -10.66 -12.01
CA CYS A 187 16.32 -9.70 -11.53
C CYS A 187 16.96 -8.41 -11.00
N THR A 188 18.13 -8.47 -10.36
CA THR A 188 18.84 -7.26 -9.88
C THR A 188 19.46 -6.44 -11.01
N LEU A 189 19.57 -6.99 -12.22
CA LEU A 189 20.03 -6.26 -13.41
C LEU A 189 18.90 -5.54 -14.15
N ILE A 190 17.64 -5.77 -13.76
CA ILE A 190 16.49 -5.07 -14.34
C ILE A 190 16.60 -3.61 -13.88
N PRO A 191 16.74 -2.66 -14.82
CA PRO A 191 16.94 -1.26 -14.46
C PRO A 191 15.77 -0.76 -13.62
N ALA A 192 16.10 0.00 -12.59
CA ALA A 192 15.10 0.76 -11.85
C ALA A 192 14.46 1.78 -12.79
N ALA A 193 13.21 2.15 -12.52
CA ALA A 193 12.48 3.05 -13.39
C ALA A 193 13.18 4.41 -13.46
N HIS A 194 13.64 4.78 -14.66
CA HIS A 194 14.09 6.12 -14.98
C HIS A 194 13.36 6.55 -16.24
N THR A 195 12.51 7.56 -16.11
CA THR A 195 11.82 8.16 -17.24
C THR A 195 12.48 9.48 -17.63
N GLU A 196 11.92 10.13 -18.64
CA GLU A 196 12.39 11.42 -19.10
C GLU A 196 12.07 12.47 -18.03
N SER A 197 13.14 12.95 -17.40
CA SER A 197 13.11 13.92 -16.34
C SER A 197 12.48 15.24 -16.79
N GLY A 198 11.53 15.72 -16.01
CA GLY A 198 10.89 17.01 -16.17
C GLY A 198 11.62 18.11 -15.40
N GLU A 199 10.84 19.10 -14.98
CA GLU A 199 11.34 20.20 -14.14
C GLU A 199 11.66 19.68 -12.74
N SER A 200 12.65 20.28 -12.08
CA SER A 200 12.92 20.04 -10.66
C SER A 200 12.27 21.13 -9.81
N ILE A 201 11.70 20.73 -8.67
CA ILE A 201 11.18 21.64 -7.65
C ILE A 201 11.72 21.23 -6.29
N THR A 202 12.02 22.21 -5.43
CA THR A 202 12.42 21.95 -4.05
C THR A 202 11.20 21.85 -3.16
N VAL A 203 10.98 20.69 -2.55
CA VAL A 203 9.82 20.44 -1.70
C VAL A 203 10.26 20.29 -0.25
N SER A 204 9.55 20.96 0.66
CA SER A 204 9.67 20.73 2.11
C SER A 204 8.43 20.01 2.64
N GLY A 205 8.63 18.90 3.32
CA GLY A 205 7.59 18.18 4.05
C GLY A 205 7.63 18.50 5.54
N VAL A 206 6.49 18.88 6.12
CA VAL A 206 6.40 19.27 7.54
C VAL A 206 5.66 18.20 8.34
N GLN A 207 6.40 17.47 9.18
CA GLN A 207 5.84 16.50 10.12
C GLN A 207 5.65 17.19 11.49
N GLY A 208 4.45 17.70 11.75
CA GLY A 208 4.16 18.47 12.98
C GLY A 208 4.04 17.62 14.25
N ASN A 209 3.83 16.30 14.13
CA ASN A 209 3.54 15.39 15.23
C ASN A 209 2.24 15.72 16.00
N VAL A 210 1.78 14.78 16.83
CA VAL A 210 0.62 14.94 17.71
C VAL A 210 1.04 15.05 19.17
N PRO A 211 0.36 15.84 20.02
CA PRO A 211 0.69 15.93 21.44
C PRO A 211 0.45 14.63 22.22
N ARG A 212 -0.53 13.80 21.81
CA ARG A 212 -0.78 12.44 22.34
C ARG A 212 -1.28 11.50 21.24
N LEU A 213 -1.00 10.21 21.39
CA LEU A 213 -1.46 9.16 20.47
C LEU A 213 -2.89 8.70 20.77
N GLY A 214 -3.61 8.25 19.73
CA GLY A 214 -4.90 7.57 19.84
C GLY A 214 -6.08 8.26 19.17
N LEU A 215 -7.27 7.64 19.26
CA LEU A 215 -8.51 8.07 18.60
C LEU A 215 -9.03 9.44 19.09
N ASP A 216 -8.51 9.92 20.22
CA ASP A 216 -8.83 11.23 20.80
C ASP A 216 -7.95 12.36 20.24
N PHE A 217 -7.18 12.13 19.16
CA PHE A 217 -6.42 13.19 18.47
C PHE A 217 -7.32 14.35 18.04
N ASN A 218 -8.60 14.04 17.72
CA ASN A 218 -9.64 15.01 17.41
C ASN A 218 -9.88 16.04 18.54
N ALA A 219 -9.52 15.74 19.79
CA ALA A 219 -9.60 16.70 20.90
C ALA A 219 -8.40 17.67 20.96
N GLN A 220 -7.40 17.48 20.09
CA GLN A 220 -6.15 18.24 20.04
C GLN A 220 -5.93 18.94 18.70
N ARG A 221 -7.00 19.08 17.92
CA ARG A 221 -7.07 19.70 16.58
C ARG A 221 -6.24 20.96 16.43
N GLU A 222 -6.43 21.91 17.35
CA GLU A 222 -5.70 23.18 17.37
C GLU A 222 -4.21 23.01 17.64
N ALA A 223 -3.84 22.04 18.48
CA ALA A 223 -2.44 21.78 18.80
C ALA A 223 -1.71 21.16 17.60
N VAL A 224 -2.35 20.28 16.84
CA VAL A 224 -1.77 19.72 15.60
C VAL A 224 -1.52 20.82 14.58
N LEU A 225 -2.51 21.68 14.33
CA LEU A 225 -2.33 22.85 13.44
C LEU A 225 -1.19 23.74 13.93
N ARG A 226 -1.18 24.08 15.22
CA ARG A 226 -0.13 24.92 15.82
C ARG A 226 1.26 24.31 15.69
N ASN A 227 1.40 22.98 15.82
CA ASN A 227 2.68 22.32 15.65
C ASN A 227 3.22 22.50 14.22
N HIS A 228 2.38 22.28 13.20
CA HIS A 228 2.77 22.48 11.80
C HIS A 228 3.11 23.94 11.50
N VAL A 229 2.31 24.89 12.04
CA VAL A 229 2.58 26.33 11.95
C VAL A 229 3.95 26.68 12.55
N ASN A 230 4.18 26.30 13.80
CA ASN A 230 5.42 26.63 14.51
C ASN A 230 6.65 26.04 13.81
N LEU A 231 6.54 24.80 13.33
CA LEU A 231 7.64 24.12 12.66
C LEU A 231 7.94 24.76 11.30
N THR A 232 6.90 25.11 10.53
CA THR A 232 7.04 25.82 9.24
C THR A 232 7.73 27.18 9.41
N LEU A 233 7.43 27.91 10.49
CA LEU A 233 8.03 29.23 10.73
C LEU A 233 9.46 29.17 11.29
N SER A 234 9.78 28.13 12.06
CA SER A 234 11.06 28.01 12.77
C SER A 234 12.14 27.31 11.97
N ASP A 235 11.79 26.43 11.04
CA ASP A 235 12.78 25.71 10.24
C ASP A 235 13.32 26.57 9.08
N PRO A 236 14.63 26.86 9.03
CA PRO A 236 15.21 27.68 7.98
C PRO A 236 15.17 27.04 6.58
N SER A 237 15.06 25.71 6.46
CA SER A 237 15.06 25.02 5.16
C SER A 237 13.83 25.35 4.31
N ILE A 238 12.73 25.76 4.95
CA ILE A 238 11.48 26.18 4.29
C ILE A 238 11.72 27.37 3.34
N ARG A 239 12.67 28.25 3.66
CA ARG A 239 13.00 29.40 2.80
C ARG A 239 13.57 28.99 1.45
N SER A 240 14.23 27.83 1.38
CA SER A 240 14.79 27.28 0.15
C SER A 240 13.83 26.40 -0.65
N SER A 241 12.64 26.07 -0.13
CA SER A 241 11.65 25.31 -0.90
C SER A 241 10.82 26.18 -1.82
N ASP A 242 10.33 25.57 -2.89
CA ASP A 242 9.33 26.11 -3.82
C ASP A 242 7.91 25.73 -3.37
N LEU A 243 7.75 24.58 -2.72
CA LEU A 243 6.49 24.07 -2.16
C LEU A 243 6.67 23.54 -0.75
N VAL A 244 5.73 23.86 0.13
CA VAL A 244 5.58 23.21 1.44
C VAL A 244 4.41 22.23 1.41
N ILE A 245 4.61 21.00 1.87
CA ILE A 245 3.56 19.98 1.98
C ILE A 245 3.30 19.68 3.45
N TRP A 246 2.04 19.84 3.84
CA TRP A 246 1.55 19.40 5.14
C TRP A 246 0.77 18.08 5.00
N PRO A 247 0.89 17.16 5.97
CA PRO A 247 0.30 15.83 5.91
C PRO A 247 -1.23 15.82 6.05
N GLU A 248 -1.83 14.63 5.99
CA GLU A 248 -3.26 14.41 6.24
C GLU A 248 -3.61 14.82 7.68
N ASN A 249 -4.73 15.53 7.84
CA ASN A 249 -5.18 16.09 9.11
C ASN A 249 -4.15 17.01 9.80
N ALA A 250 -3.26 17.66 9.03
CA ALA A 250 -2.39 18.71 9.57
C ALA A 250 -3.21 19.90 10.11
N SER A 251 -4.35 20.19 9.48
CA SER A 251 -5.42 21.00 10.07
C SER A 251 -6.65 20.14 10.34
N ASP A 252 -6.81 19.73 11.59
CA ASP A 252 -7.98 18.97 12.04
C ASP A 252 -9.08 19.92 12.60
N VAL A 253 -8.77 21.22 12.75
CA VAL A 253 -9.77 22.31 12.71
C VAL A 253 -10.08 22.63 11.25
N ASP A 254 -11.33 22.94 10.92
CA ASP A 254 -11.75 23.18 9.53
C ASP A 254 -10.96 24.33 8.89
N PRO A 255 -10.07 24.04 7.92
CA PRO A 255 -9.18 25.03 7.33
C PRO A 255 -9.92 26.08 6.49
N LEU A 256 -11.20 25.86 6.16
CA LEU A 256 -12.01 26.80 5.38
C LEU A 256 -12.72 27.84 6.24
N THR A 257 -12.64 27.72 7.57
CA THR A 257 -13.35 28.58 8.52
C THR A 257 -12.40 29.37 9.42
N MET A 258 -12.85 30.52 9.91
CA MET A 258 -12.07 31.32 10.87
C MET A 258 -12.12 30.67 12.27
N PRO A 259 -11.03 30.74 13.05
CA PRO A 259 -9.78 31.46 12.76
C PRO A 259 -8.74 30.66 11.96
N ALA A 260 -8.94 29.36 11.74
CA ALA A 260 -7.95 28.48 11.12
C ALA A 260 -7.52 28.94 9.72
N ARG A 261 -8.49 29.34 8.88
CA ARG A 261 -8.25 29.90 7.54
C ARG A 261 -7.25 31.05 7.57
N GLY A 262 -7.50 32.06 8.41
CA GLY A 262 -6.62 33.24 8.53
C GLY A 262 -5.23 32.91 9.03
N VAL A 263 -5.08 31.92 9.93
CA VAL A 263 -3.76 31.42 10.35
C VAL A 263 -3.04 30.78 9.17
N ILE A 264 -3.68 29.87 8.46
CA ILE A 264 -3.09 29.11 7.34
C ILE A 264 -2.67 30.05 6.19
N GLU A 265 -3.56 30.93 5.76
CA GLU A 265 -3.28 31.93 4.72
C GLU A 265 -2.15 32.87 5.15
N GLY A 266 -2.16 33.31 6.42
CA GLY A 266 -1.11 34.15 6.98
C GLY A 266 0.26 33.47 7.01
N ILE A 267 0.34 32.16 7.26
CA ILE A 267 1.60 31.41 7.20
C ILE A 267 2.14 31.33 5.77
N SER A 268 1.29 30.97 4.79
CA SER A 268 1.69 30.92 3.38
C SER A 268 2.23 32.28 2.91
N GLN A 269 1.52 33.37 3.26
CA GLN A 269 1.94 34.74 3.00
C GLN A 269 3.28 35.09 3.68
N GLN A 270 3.45 34.71 4.95
CA GLN A 270 4.65 35.05 5.73
C GLN A 270 5.90 34.34 5.22
N ILE A 271 5.80 33.07 4.80
CA ILE A 271 6.93 32.34 4.19
C ILE A 271 7.11 32.68 2.71
N GLY A 272 6.10 33.25 2.06
CA GLY A 272 6.10 33.62 0.64
C GLY A 272 6.11 32.40 -0.29
N LYS A 273 5.59 31.25 0.16
CA LYS A 273 5.61 29.97 -0.56
C LYS A 273 4.24 29.30 -0.47
N PRO A 274 3.79 28.63 -1.55
CA PRO A 274 2.54 27.89 -1.50
C PRO A 274 2.62 26.70 -0.53
N ILE A 275 1.46 26.36 0.03
CA ILE A 275 1.29 25.20 0.92
C ILE A 275 0.24 24.26 0.31
N LEU A 276 0.62 22.99 0.12
CA LEU A 276 -0.34 21.91 -0.11
C LEU A 276 -0.76 21.34 1.26
N LEU A 277 -1.97 21.68 1.69
CA LEU A 277 -2.46 21.42 3.04
C LEU A 277 -3.44 20.26 3.07
N GLY A 278 -3.18 19.26 3.92
CA GLY A 278 -4.13 18.22 4.28
C GLY A 278 -4.96 18.62 5.50
N GLY A 279 -6.27 18.37 5.46
CA GLY A 279 -7.16 18.74 6.56
C GLY A 279 -8.53 18.07 6.50
N VAL A 280 -9.36 18.38 7.48
CA VAL A 280 -10.73 17.89 7.58
C VAL A 280 -11.69 19.08 7.51
N SER A 281 -12.68 19.04 6.63
CA SER A 281 -13.65 20.13 6.48
C SER A 281 -15.09 19.65 6.67
N ARG A 282 -15.91 20.53 7.24
CA ARG A 282 -17.35 20.39 7.40
C ARG A 282 -18.03 21.55 6.69
N THR A 283 -18.01 21.53 5.36
CA THR A 283 -18.75 22.52 4.59
C THR A 283 -20.25 22.26 4.71
N ALA A 284 -21.03 23.32 4.93
CA ALA A 284 -22.47 23.24 5.15
C ALA A 284 -23.16 22.41 4.05
N GLY A 285 -23.92 21.39 4.46
CA GLY A 285 -24.67 20.51 3.56
C GLY A 285 -23.89 19.35 2.91
N SER A 286 -22.57 19.22 3.12
CA SER A 286 -21.73 18.21 2.43
C SER A 286 -21.19 17.07 3.31
N GLY A 287 -21.53 17.04 4.61
CA GLY A 287 -20.98 16.07 5.57
C GLY A 287 -19.51 16.33 5.92
N LEU A 288 -18.90 15.44 6.70
CA LEU A 288 -17.47 15.51 7.03
C LEU A 288 -16.64 15.06 5.82
N ARG A 289 -15.55 15.76 5.50
CA ARG A 289 -14.71 15.46 4.34
C ARG A 289 -13.23 15.50 4.70
N ASN A 290 -12.48 14.51 4.23
CA ASN A 290 -11.02 14.51 4.27
C ASN A 290 -10.49 15.14 2.98
N ILE A 291 -9.75 16.24 3.10
CA ILE A 291 -9.40 17.11 1.97
C ILE A 291 -7.91 17.41 1.87
N SER A 292 -7.48 17.73 0.65
CA SER A 292 -6.22 18.41 0.35
C SER A 292 -6.53 19.68 -0.42
N LEU A 293 -5.89 20.80 -0.09
CA LEU A 293 -6.13 22.08 -0.76
C LEU A 293 -4.84 22.86 -0.96
N TRP A 294 -4.85 23.77 -1.94
CA TRP A 294 -3.75 24.68 -2.22
C TRP A 294 -3.95 26.01 -1.50
N VAL A 295 -2.89 26.49 -0.85
CA VAL A 295 -2.83 27.80 -0.21
C VAL A 295 -1.78 28.63 -0.93
N ASP A 296 -2.23 29.57 -1.75
CA ASP A 296 -1.36 30.50 -2.46
C ASP A 296 -0.86 31.62 -1.51
N PRO A 297 0.42 32.03 -1.57
CA PRO A 297 0.96 33.06 -0.68
C PRO A 297 0.40 34.46 -0.95
N THR A 298 -0.21 34.67 -2.12
CA THR A 298 -0.83 35.95 -2.52
C THR A 298 -2.35 35.90 -2.53
N GLU A 299 -2.95 34.82 -3.05
CA GLU A 299 -4.40 34.69 -3.19
C GLU A 299 -5.08 33.99 -2.00
N GLY A 300 -4.31 33.30 -1.15
CA GLY A 300 -4.84 32.54 -0.01
C GLY A 300 -5.39 31.17 -0.43
N ILE A 301 -6.42 30.68 0.29
CA ILE A 301 -7.03 29.39 -0.04
C ILE A 301 -7.87 29.49 -1.31
N ASP A 302 -7.50 28.73 -2.34
CA ASP A 302 -8.32 28.52 -3.52
C ASP A 302 -9.32 27.38 -3.25
N GLU A 303 -10.60 27.70 -3.08
CA GLU A 303 -11.65 26.70 -2.86
C GLU A 303 -11.92 25.81 -4.10
N GLY A 304 -11.58 26.28 -5.30
CA GLY A 304 -11.61 25.49 -6.53
C GLY A 304 -10.53 24.41 -6.57
N SER A 305 -9.47 24.58 -5.79
CA SER A 305 -8.32 23.68 -5.67
C SER A 305 -8.58 22.47 -4.74
N ILE A 306 -9.72 22.44 -4.04
CA ILE A 306 -10.00 21.43 -3.02
C ILE A 306 -10.15 20.06 -3.67
N TYR A 307 -9.27 19.14 -3.28
CA TYR A 307 -9.39 17.71 -3.48
C TYR A 307 -10.09 17.10 -2.27
N THR A 308 -11.14 16.31 -2.49
CA THR A 308 -11.74 15.47 -1.44
C THR A 308 -11.37 14.02 -1.69
N LYS A 309 -10.93 13.32 -0.64
CA LYS A 309 -10.55 11.91 -0.69
C LYS A 309 -11.64 11.07 -1.35
N ARG A 310 -11.27 10.28 -2.36
CA ARG A 310 -12.18 9.49 -3.21
C ARG A 310 -12.33 8.06 -2.69
N HIS A 311 -11.25 7.45 -2.22
CA HIS A 311 -11.29 6.12 -1.60
C HIS A 311 -11.18 6.25 -0.08
N LEU A 312 -12.32 6.10 0.60
CA LEU A 312 -12.40 6.15 2.06
C LEU A 312 -12.01 4.82 2.69
N ALA A 313 -11.30 4.87 3.82
CA ALA A 313 -10.95 3.69 4.60
C ALA A 313 -12.20 3.11 5.31
N PRO A 314 -12.62 1.87 4.99
CA PRO A 314 -13.75 1.24 5.68
C PRO A 314 -13.44 1.02 7.16
N PHE A 315 -14.44 1.22 8.01
CA PHE A 315 -14.34 1.17 9.47
C PHE A 315 -13.42 2.21 10.12
N GLY A 316 -12.87 3.15 9.35
CA GLY A 316 -12.09 4.29 9.84
C GLY A 316 -12.72 5.63 9.50
N GLU A 317 -13.11 5.82 8.24
CA GLU A 317 -13.70 7.05 7.72
C GLU A 317 -15.20 6.91 7.42
N TYR A 318 -15.69 5.69 7.32
CA TYR A 318 -17.11 5.37 7.30
C TYR A 318 -17.34 3.99 7.92
N LEU A 319 -18.56 3.69 8.37
CA LEU A 319 -18.89 2.42 9.01
C LEU A 319 -19.82 1.54 8.17
N PRO A 320 -19.26 0.58 7.41
CA PRO A 320 -20.05 -0.52 6.89
C PRO A 320 -20.73 -1.28 8.04
N LEU A 321 -21.98 -1.73 7.83
CA LEU A 321 -22.72 -2.51 8.81
C LEU A 321 -22.70 -1.89 10.23
N ARG A 322 -22.86 -0.56 10.31
CA ARG A 322 -22.73 0.26 11.54
C ARG A 322 -23.22 -0.42 12.82
N THR A 323 -24.45 -0.92 12.83
CA THR A 323 -25.04 -1.58 14.02
C THR A 323 -24.22 -2.78 14.51
N ILE A 324 -23.69 -3.60 13.60
CA ILE A 324 -22.81 -4.73 13.94
C ILE A 324 -21.47 -4.19 14.44
N ALA A 325 -20.88 -3.20 13.76
CA ALA A 325 -19.58 -2.65 14.17
C ALA A 325 -19.63 -2.02 15.58
N GLU A 326 -20.69 -1.26 15.88
CA GLU A 326 -20.94 -0.63 17.19
C GLU A 326 -21.19 -1.67 18.30
N PHE A 327 -21.80 -2.82 17.97
CA PHE A 327 -21.92 -3.93 18.91
C PHE A 327 -20.56 -4.59 19.23
N MET A 328 -19.66 -4.65 18.25
CA MET A 328 -18.37 -5.35 18.39
C MET A 328 -17.30 -4.52 19.09
N THR A 329 -17.34 -3.19 19.00
CA THR A 329 -16.39 -2.30 19.66
C THR A 329 -16.97 -0.91 19.94
N SER A 330 -16.71 -0.37 21.13
CA SER A 330 -17.14 0.99 21.50
C SER A 330 -16.45 2.08 20.66
N SER A 331 -15.30 1.79 20.06
CA SER A 331 -14.59 2.74 19.20
C SER A 331 -15.39 3.10 17.94
N ALA A 332 -16.25 2.20 17.46
CA ALA A 332 -17.10 2.47 16.30
C ALA A 332 -18.14 3.59 16.57
N LEU A 333 -18.59 3.77 17.82
CA LEU A 333 -19.50 4.85 18.19
C LEU A 333 -18.91 6.25 17.97
N ARG A 334 -17.59 6.36 17.80
CA ARG A 334 -16.87 7.63 17.58
C ARG A 334 -16.68 7.97 16.11
N ILE A 335 -17.07 7.08 15.19
CA ILE A 335 -16.88 7.29 13.75
C ILE A 335 -18.11 7.96 13.16
N GLU A 336 -17.89 9.20 12.72
CA GLU A 336 -18.79 9.94 11.85
C GLU A 336 -18.48 9.59 10.38
N ASP A 337 -19.51 9.28 9.59
CA ASP A 337 -19.32 8.93 8.18
C ASP A 337 -18.86 10.13 7.36
N MET A 338 -17.72 9.99 6.69
CA MET A 338 -17.20 10.97 5.75
C MET A 338 -17.84 10.80 4.37
N THR A 339 -17.96 11.90 3.64
CA THR A 339 -18.44 11.93 2.26
C THR A 339 -17.26 11.81 1.28
N PRO A 340 -17.27 10.83 0.37
CA PRO A 340 -16.21 10.69 -0.64
C PRO A 340 -16.28 11.82 -1.68
N GLY A 341 -15.13 12.20 -2.21
CA GLY A 341 -15.00 13.11 -3.35
C GLY A 341 -15.27 12.43 -4.69
N SER A 342 -15.45 13.26 -5.72
CA SER A 342 -15.54 12.82 -7.13
C SER A 342 -14.64 13.61 -8.07
N SER A 343 -14.09 14.74 -7.61
CA SER A 343 -13.22 15.59 -8.43
C SER A 343 -11.82 15.03 -8.53
N GLU A 344 -11.21 15.30 -9.67
CA GLU A 344 -9.78 15.11 -9.86
C GLU A 344 -9.10 16.45 -9.64
N GLN A 345 -7.95 16.46 -8.96
CA GLN A 345 -7.18 17.69 -8.72
C GLN A 345 -5.71 17.45 -8.96
N ALA A 346 -5.05 18.46 -9.52
CA ALA A 346 -3.62 18.52 -9.72
C ALA A 346 -3.17 19.98 -9.73
N TYR A 347 -2.04 20.24 -9.08
CA TYR A 347 -1.51 21.59 -8.87
C TYR A 347 -0.27 21.78 -9.75
N ARG A 348 -0.15 22.95 -10.38
CA ARG A 348 0.99 23.28 -11.23
C ARG A 348 1.91 24.25 -10.52
N LEU A 349 3.18 23.92 -10.43
CA LEU A 349 4.22 24.80 -9.89
C LEU A 349 5.47 24.63 -10.75
N ASP A 350 5.95 25.72 -11.35
CA ASP A 350 7.16 25.75 -12.19
C ASP A 350 7.23 24.62 -13.22
N GLY A 351 6.11 24.31 -13.87
CA GLY A 351 6.00 23.26 -14.88
C GLY A 351 5.86 21.82 -14.33
N ALA A 352 6.12 21.59 -13.05
CA ALA A 352 5.81 20.34 -12.37
C ALA A 352 4.29 20.26 -12.06
N VAL A 353 3.75 19.04 -12.11
CA VAL A 353 2.34 18.76 -11.75
C VAL A 353 2.30 17.88 -10.51
N ILE A 354 1.73 18.40 -9.43
CA ILE A 354 1.63 17.71 -8.14
C ILE A 354 0.20 17.21 -7.96
N THR A 355 0.03 15.91 -7.73
CA THR A 355 -1.29 15.31 -7.50
C THR A 355 -1.36 14.76 -6.08
N PRO A 356 -2.37 15.13 -5.27
CA PRO A 356 -2.49 14.65 -3.90
C PRO A 356 -3.00 13.20 -3.89
N VAL A 357 -2.50 12.41 -2.95
CA VAL A 357 -2.96 11.06 -2.63
C VAL A 357 -3.11 11.00 -1.12
N ILE A 358 -4.32 10.76 -0.62
CA ILE A 358 -4.58 10.81 0.82
C ILE A 358 -4.55 9.40 1.39
N CYS A 359 -3.51 9.09 2.16
CA CYS A 359 -3.42 7.92 3.04
C CYS A 359 -3.78 6.60 2.34
N PHE A 360 -4.89 5.97 2.75
CA PHE A 360 -5.40 4.70 2.22
C PHE A 360 -5.51 4.63 0.69
N GLU A 361 -5.66 5.77 0.01
CA GLU A 361 -5.73 5.84 -1.45
C GLU A 361 -4.54 5.18 -2.14
N VAL A 362 -3.35 5.12 -1.54
CA VAL A 362 -2.15 4.44 -2.12
C VAL A 362 -2.38 2.95 -2.44
N LEU A 363 -3.39 2.31 -1.86
CA LEU A 363 -3.76 0.93 -2.14
C LEU A 363 -4.63 0.78 -3.39
N ASP A 364 -5.27 1.84 -3.86
CA ASP A 364 -6.22 1.79 -4.97
C ASP A 364 -5.51 1.80 -6.32
N ASP A 365 -5.48 0.64 -6.97
CA ASP A 365 -4.83 0.46 -8.27
C ASP A 365 -5.39 1.42 -9.35
N GLN A 366 -6.71 1.61 -9.38
CA GLN A 366 -7.35 2.41 -10.43
C GLN A 366 -7.10 3.90 -10.18
N LEU A 367 -7.32 4.35 -8.94
CA LEU A 367 -7.14 5.74 -8.56
C LEU A 367 -5.69 6.20 -8.77
N LEU A 368 -4.71 5.37 -8.45
CA LEU A 368 -3.29 5.72 -8.64
C LEU A 368 -2.90 5.75 -10.12
N THR A 369 -3.49 4.90 -10.95
CA THR A 369 -3.32 4.99 -12.41
C THR A 369 -3.89 6.31 -12.96
N GLU A 370 -5.13 6.68 -12.55
CA GLU A 370 -5.79 7.94 -12.95
C GLU A 370 -5.02 9.19 -12.49
N LYS A 371 -4.44 9.14 -11.28
CA LYS A 371 -3.63 10.24 -10.72
C LYS A 371 -2.27 10.34 -11.38
N SER A 372 -1.62 9.22 -11.67
CA SER A 372 -0.27 9.20 -12.27
C SER A 372 -0.25 9.61 -13.74
N ALA A 373 -1.37 9.41 -14.45
CA ALA A 373 -1.53 9.84 -15.84
C ALA A 373 -1.35 11.36 -16.04
N ARG A 374 -1.59 12.17 -15.00
CA ARG A 374 -1.46 13.63 -15.03
C ARG A 374 -0.32 14.16 -14.15
N ALA A 375 0.04 13.42 -13.10
CA ALA A 375 1.04 13.84 -12.14
C ALA A 375 2.44 13.84 -12.77
N GLY A 376 3.27 14.79 -12.38
CA GLY A 376 4.73 14.66 -12.41
C GLY A 376 5.31 14.24 -11.07
N ILE A 377 4.57 14.50 -9.98
CA ILE A 377 4.90 14.13 -8.59
C ILE A 377 3.60 13.72 -7.88
N LEU A 378 3.63 12.65 -7.08
CA LEU A 378 2.53 12.29 -6.20
C LEU A 378 2.83 12.76 -4.77
N ALA A 379 1.95 13.57 -4.20
CA ALA A 379 2.04 14.02 -2.82
C ALA A 379 1.18 13.09 -1.94
N VAL A 380 1.81 12.12 -1.29
CA VAL A 380 1.12 11.19 -0.38
C VAL A 380 1.03 11.82 1.00
N GLN A 381 -0.13 12.36 1.34
CA GLN A 381 -0.42 12.94 2.64
C GLN A 381 -1.06 11.88 3.54
N THR A 382 -0.49 11.61 4.70
CA THR A 382 -0.98 10.55 5.59
C THR A 382 -0.91 10.88 7.07
N ASN A 383 -1.69 10.18 7.89
CA ASN A 383 -1.65 10.27 9.33
C ASN A 383 -1.58 8.89 9.98
N SER A 384 -0.44 8.57 10.59
CA SER A 384 -0.24 7.31 11.33
C SER A 384 -0.48 7.41 12.85
N ALA A 385 -1.02 8.53 13.36
CA ALA A 385 -1.24 8.72 14.80
C ALA A 385 -2.18 7.66 15.38
N THR A 386 -3.12 7.19 14.56
CA THR A 386 -4.10 6.14 14.88
C THR A 386 -3.49 4.75 14.96
N PHE A 387 -2.19 4.54 14.70
CA PHE A 387 -1.59 3.20 14.72
C PHE A 387 -0.38 3.07 15.64
N GLY A 388 0.05 4.16 16.29
CA GLY A 388 1.12 4.13 17.29
C GLY A 388 2.44 3.56 16.75
N SER A 389 3.33 3.14 17.64
CA SER A 389 4.63 2.54 17.28
C SER A 389 4.48 1.11 16.77
N THR A 390 3.81 0.95 15.62
CA THR A 390 3.54 -0.33 14.97
C THR A 390 4.11 -0.37 13.54
N PRO A 391 4.16 -1.56 12.91
CA PRO A 391 4.53 -1.72 11.51
C PRO A 391 3.76 -0.90 10.48
N GLN A 392 2.57 -0.37 10.80
CA GLN A 392 1.67 0.24 9.81
C GLN A 392 2.36 1.31 8.97
N SER A 393 3.10 2.23 9.61
CA SER A 393 3.74 3.34 8.90
C SER A 393 4.83 2.85 7.94
N ALA A 394 5.66 1.89 8.37
CA ALA A 394 6.68 1.27 7.53
C ALA A 394 6.07 0.46 6.37
N GLN A 395 4.94 -0.22 6.62
CA GLN A 395 4.19 -0.94 5.59
C GLN A 395 3.60 0.01 4.54
N GLN A 396 3.04 1.15 4.96
CA GLN A 396 2.52 2.15 4.04
C GLN A 396 3.61 2.82 3.21
N LEU A 397 4.78 3.06 3.81
CA LEU A 397 5.94 3.56 3.08
C LEU A 397 6.43 2.53 2.04
N ALA A 398 6.43 1.23 2.38
CA ALA A 398 6.74 0.16 1.45
C ALA A 398 5.74 0.07 0.28
N ILE A 399 4.44 0.26 0.54
CA ILE A 399 3.41 0.36 -0.51
C ILE A 399 3.70 1.56 -1.40
N SER A 400 3.96 2.73 -0.82
CA SER A 400 4.30 3.95 -1.56
C SER A 400 5.54 3.74 -2.43
N ARG A 401 6.56 3.05 -1.93
CA ARG A 401 7.75 2.69 -2.70
C ARG A 401 7.42 1.85 -3.92
N VAL A 402 6.54 0.86 -3.79
CA VAL A 402 6.11 0.04 -4.94
C VAL A 402 5.32 0.89 -5.93
N ARG A 403 4.46 1.79 -5.45
CA ARG A 403 3.68 2.70 -6.32
C ARG A 403 4.55 3.70 -7.07
N SER A 404 5.64 4.19 -6.47
CA SER A 404 6.55 5.12 -7.14
C SER A 404 7.20 4.47 -8.37
N ILE A 405 7.61 3.20 -8.23
CA ILE A 405 8.17 2.37 -9.30
C ILE A 405 7.11 2.02 -10.34
N GLU A 406 5.93 1.56 -9.89
CA GLU A 406 4.84 1.15 -10.78
C GLU A 406 4.42 2.25 -11.74
N HIS A 407 4.28 3.47 -11.23
CA HIS A 407 3.80 4.61 -12.00
C HIS A 407 4.92 5.47 -12.58
N ALA A 408 6.19 5.14 -12.28
CA ALA A 408 7.34 5.98 -12.61
C ALA A 408 7.14 7.44 -12.17
N ARG A 409 6.72 7.63 -10.92
CA ARG A 409 6.49 8.95 -10.32
C ARG A 409 7.24 9.05 -9.00
N PRO A 410 7.99 10.13 -8.76
CA PRO A 410 8.46 10.41 -7.42
C PRO A 410 7.25 10.60 -6.49
N ILE A 411 7.38 10.10 -5.28
CA ILE A 411 6.41 10.26 -4.20
C ILE A 411 7.03 11.09 -3.08
N VAL A 412 6.34 12.16 -2.72
CA VAL A 412 6.62 12.90 -1.47
C VAL A 412 5.63 12.39 -0.43
N SER A 413 6.08 11.51 0.46
CA SER A 413 5.22 10.88 1.47
C SER A 413 5.41 11.60 2.81
N ILE A 414 4.44 12.44 3.18
CA ILE A 414 4.50 13.23 4.41
C ILE A 414 3.43 12.71 5.37
N SER A 415 3.88 12.32 6.56
CA SER A 415 3.03 11.83 7.64
C SER A 415 2.94 12.83 8.78
N THR A 416 1.77 12.92 9.43
CA THR A 416 1.61 13.73 10.64
C THR A 416 2.48 13.22 11.79
N SER A 417 2.64 11.90 11.92
CA SER A 417 3.36 11.27 13.04
C SER A 417 4.02 9.92 12.73
N GLY A 418 3.82 9.39 11.52
CA GLY A 418 4.57 8.23 11.01
C GLY A 418 5.86 8.66 10.32
N VAL A 419 6.47 7.74 9.57
CA VAL A 419 7.63 8.01 8.74
C VAL A 419 7.22 8.90 7.57
N SER A 420 7.90 10.03 7.44
CA SER A 420 7.90 10.89 6.26
C SER A 420 9.17 10.63 5.47
N ALA A 421 9.09 10.64 4.13
CA ALA A 421 10.25 10.42 3.27
C ALA A 421 10.01 10.92 1.84
N PHE A 422 11.09 11.11 1.11
CA PHE A 422 11.08 11.26 -0.34
C PHE A 422 11.41 9.92 -1.00
N ILE A 423 10.60 9.53 -1.97
CA ILE A 423 10.80 8.32 -2.77
C ILE A 423 10.92 8.76 -4.23
N ASP A 424 12.02 8.43 -4.90
CA ASP A 424 12.13 8.73 -6.33
C ASP A 424 11.35 7.72 -7.19
N SER A 425 11.32 7.96 -8.52
CA SER A 425 10.66 7.07 -9.48
C SER A 425 11.29 5.68 -9.53
N SER A 426 12.55 5.54 -9.12
CA SER A 426 13.28 4.28 -9.03
C SER A 426 12.93 3.46 -7.77
N GLY A 427 12.24 4.09 -6.82
CA GLY A 427 11.91 3.52 -5.52
C GLY A 427 13.03 3.69 -4.49
N GLU A 428 14.01 4.56 -4.71
CA GLU A 428 14.99 4.94 -3.71
C GLU A 428 14.33 5.83 -2.66
N ILE A 429 14.45 5.46 -1.39
CA ILE A 429 13.93 6.22 -0.25
C ILE A 429 15.06 7.09 0.31
N SER A 430 14.76 8.33 0.64
CA SER A 430 15.71 9.28 1.20
C SER A 430 15.05 10.23 2.20
N GLN A 431 15.85 10.74 3.14
CA GLN A 431 15.41 11.62 4.24
C GLN A 431 14.22 11.05 5.03
N GLU A 432 14.35 9.81 5.48
CA GLU A 432 13.35 9.19 6.36
C GLU A 432 13.36 9.87 7.74
N THR A 433 12.19 10.28 8.22
CA THR A 433 12.02 10.79 9.59
C THR A 433 11.79 9.64 10.58
N GLU A 434 12.04 9.91 11.85
CA GLU A 434 11.57 9.05 12.93
C GLU A 434 10.04 9.19 13.09
N ILE A 435 9.39 8.13 13.57
CA ILE A 435 7.98 8.19 13.98
C ILE A 435 7.85 8.98 15.28
N PHE A 436 6.74 9.68 15.46
CA PHE A 436 6.41 10.46 16.66
C PHE A 436 7.41 11.55 17.03
N THR A 437 8.10 12.11 16.04
CA THR A 437 8.96 13.29 16.18
C THR A 437 8.43 14.45 15.35
N ALA A 438 8.67 15.69 15.79
CA ALA A 438 8.48 16.85 14.93
C ALA A 438 9.71 17.01 14.03
N ALA A 439 9.53 17.11 12.71
CA ALA A 439 10.63 17.18 11.75
C ALA A 439 10.24 17.90 10.46
N VAL A 440 11.21 18.54 9.81
CA VAL A 440 11.10 19.03 8.43
C VAL A 440 12.13 18.29 7.58
N ILE A 441 11.70 17.82 6.41
CA ILE A 441 12.57 17.24 5.39
C ILE A 441 12.46 18.08 4.12
N THR A 442 13.59 18.38 3.48
CA THR A 442 13.63 19.24 2.30
C THR A 442 14.53 18.63 1.25
N LYS A 443 14.00 18.44 0.04
CA LYS A 443 14.74 17.85 -1.07
C LYS A 443 14.29 18.43 -2.41
N GLU A 444 15.23 18.57 -3.34
CA GLU A 444 14.94 18.78 -4.75
C GLU A 444 14.37 17.49 -5.36
N ILE A 445 13.20 17.59 -5.98
CA ILE A 445 12.49 16.48 -6.59
C ILE A 445 12.36 16.73 -8.08
N LEU A 446 12.81 15.75 -8.85
CA LEU A 446 12.72 15.75 -10.30
C LEU A 446 11.37 15.17 -10.71
N SER A 447 10.53 15.98 -11.35
CA SER A 447 9.25 15.50 -11.88
C SER A 447 9.44 14.53 -13.04
N GLU A 448 8.44 13.67 -13.29
CA GLU A 448 8.50 12.68 -14.36
C GLU A 448 7.34 12.87 -15.35
N LYS A 449 7.63 12.90 -16.65
CA LYS A 449 6.61 13.22 -17.68
C LYS A 449 6.01 11.98 -18.35
N LYS A 450 6.72 10.85 -18.36
CA LYS A 450 6.37 9.68 -19.18
C LYS A 450 5.65 8.61 -18.34
N ALA A 451 4.51 8.13 -18.81
CA ALA A 451 3.82 7.00 -18.19
C ALA A 451 4.65 5.71 -18.29
N SER A 452 4.63 4.91 -17.22
CA SER A 452 5.31 3.61 -17.16
C SER A 452 4.70 2.59 -18.14
N PRO A 453 5.38 1.48 -18.44
CA PRO A 453 4.77 0.35 -19.15
C PRO A 453 3.55 -0.22 -18.42
N SER A 454 3.58 -0.29 -17.08
CA SER A 454 2.45 -0.77 -16.26
C SER A 454 1.18 0.05 -16.51
N ASP A 455 1.30 1.38 -16.55
CA ASP A 455 0.18 2.31 -16.76
C ASP A 455 -0.47 2.18 -18.14
N ARG A 456 0.27 1.64 -19.12
CA ARG A 456 -0.21 1.48 -20.51
C ARG A 456 -1.00 0.20 -20.72
N ILE A 457 -1.04 -0.70 -19.73
CA ILE A 457 -1.78 -1.94 -19.81
C ILE A 457 -3.28 -1.62 -19.76
N PRO A 458 -4.07 -1.94 -20.81
CA PRO A 458 -5.50 -1.65 -20.84
C PRO A 458 -6.21 -2.27 -19.63
N GLY A 459 -7.07 -1.50 -18.96
CA GLY A 459 -7.79 -1.95 -17.76
C GLY A 459 -6.94 -2.09 -16.50
N GLY A 460 -5.65 -1.71 -16.54
CA GLY A 460 -4.71 -1.79 -15.42
C GLY A 460 -4.00 -3.14 -15.34
N SER A 461 -2.73 -3.10 -14.93
CA SER A 461 -1.84 -4.27 -14.82
C SER A 461 -2.44 -5.39 -13.98
N ALA A 462 -3.03 -5.06 -12.83
CA ALA A 462 -3.64 -6.02 -11.92
C ALA A 462 -4.82 -6.78 -12.52
N ASN A 463 -5.74 -6.09 -13.20
CA ASN A 463 -6.91 -6.73 -13.82
C ASN A 463 -6.50 -7.63 -14.98
N THR A 464 -5.67 -7.10 -15.89
CA THR A 464 -5.33 -7.79 -17.14
C THR A 464 -4.44 -9.01 -16.90
N LEU A 465 -3.42 -8.89 -16.04
CA LEU A 465 -2.57 -10.03 -15.70
C LEU A 465 -3.35 -11.09 -14.93
N THR A 466 -4.18 -10.70 -13.96
CA THR A 466 -5.02 -11.65 -13.22
C THR A 466 -5.96 -12.40 -14.16
N LEU A 467 -6.67 -11.70 -15.04
CA LEU A 467 -7.58 -12.31 -16.01
C LEU A 467 -6.85 -13.30 -16.93
N LEU A 468 -5.70 -12.89 -17.49
CA LEU A 468 -4.91 -13.73 -18.38
C LEU A 468 -4.49 -15.04 -17.68
N PHE A 469 -3.98 -14.97 -16.46
CA PHE A 469 -3.57 -16.16 -15.73
C PHE A 469 -4.75 -17.02 -15.26
N VAL A 470 -5.89 -16.41 -14.92
CA VAL A 470 -7.14 -17.15 -14.63
C VAL A 470 -7.60 -17.96 -15.86
N LEU A 471 -7.59 -17.35 -17.05
CA LEU A 471 -7.92 -18.04 -18.29
C LEU A 471 -6.93 -19.17 -18.60
N CYS A 472 -5.61 -18.92 -18.47
CA CYS A 472 -4.59 -19.96 -18.61
C CYS A 472 -4.76 -21.10 -17.60
N GLY A 473 -5.09 -20.78 -16.34
CA GLY A 473 -5.33 -21.74 -15.28
C GLY A 473 -6.57 -22.62 -15.53
N ALA A 474 -7.64 -22.02 -16.06
CA ALA A 474 -8.84 -22.73 -16.48
C ALA A 474 -8.55 -23.71 -17.63
N LEU A 475 -7.89 -23.23 -18.70
CA LEU A 475 -7.49 -24.06 -19.84
C LEU A 475 -6.58 -25.22 -19.43
N ALA A 476 -5.58 -24.96 -18.59
CA ALA A 476 -4.69 -26.00 -18.08
C ALA A 476 -5.42 -27.05 -17.24
N SER A 477 -6.47 -26.64 -16.52
CA SER A 477 -7.28 -27.55 -15.70
C SER A 477 -8.18 -28.44 -16.58
N VAL A 478 -8.80 -27.89 -17.62
CA VAL A 478 -9.58 -28.66 -18.62
C VAL A 478 -8.70 -29.66 -19.36
N ALA A 479 -7.52 -29.23 -19.84
CA ALA A 479 -6.59 -30.11 -20.55
C ALA A 479 -6.13 -31.29 -19.68
N ARG A 480 -5.92 -31.06 -18.37
CA ARG A 480 -5.50 -32.11 -17.44
C ARG A 480 -6.63 -33.07 -17.05
N GLN A 481 -7.88 -32.61 -17.05
CA GLN A 481 -9.03 -33.47 -16.82
C GLN A 481 -9.26 -34.42 -18.01
N ARG A 482 -9.13 -33.92 -19.24
CA ARG A 482 -9.22 -34.76 -20.46
C ARG A 482 -8.19 -35.90 -20.45
N ARG A 483 -6.91 -35.58 -20.16
CA ARG A 483 -5.83 -36.56 -20.03
C ARG A 483 -5.97 -37.61 -18.90
N LYS A 484 -6.95 -37.45 -18.00
CA LYS A 484 -7.24 -38.44 -16.94
C LYS A 484 -8.49 -39.28 -17.25
N GLY A 485 -9.28 -38.86 -18.24
CA GLY A 485 -10.47 -39.57 -18.71
C GLY A 485 -10.21 -40.47 -19.91
N ASP A 486 -9.16 -40.17 -20.68
CA ASP A 486 -8.48 -41.08 -21.61
C ASP A 486 -7.46 -41.94 -20.86
#